data_AF-A0A7X1HYR8-F1
#
_entry.id   AF-A0A7X1HYR8-F1
#
_cell.length_a   1.000
_cell.length_b   1.000
_cell.length_c   1.000
_cell.angle_alpha   90.00
_cell.angle_beta   90.00
_cell.angle_gamma   90.00
#
_symmetry.space_group_name_H-M   'P 1'
#
loop_
_entity.id
_entity.type
_entity.pdbx_description
1 polymer ?
#
loop_
_entity_poly.entity_id
_entity_poly.type
_entity_poly.pdbx_seq_one_letter_code
_entity_poly.pdbx_strand_id
1 'polypeptide(L)'
;MRTRDTGETGDTVEVLYCAGWDPRTRSPVGPMSEDRAREHDATGEPYAVLLGAGGRQRALLHVSWTDHHLGMFLFDEEQRRVRRYDYRELTAGLLHLRCYEEWRHASVDKPEFPERGWHFTLTARPDSEHARVELDHGGSLHTVRDLPARHRTLRRAEFGDWTAYADASMLGLTADGAPDLVPAPHPTSLPVAEQLPTPPHGALRPPVRRAIHPMDRPAGAAPRHLEALFTPGSRFAHPHFGTAVVTAPEPAGVLRLPTGSVVAADPGTLGEDDEPFTVRVPPGEYPVVIATMEWEGKGWGDNTAALLRITDEPTVSWELAVRPGQDPRLLGEGEFYGFGVDTGMGAFLDAAGREGLAEAFEDRLEPGEATDPRTGTNLIAYHSGMGDGSYPVWIGRSAAGEVTCLVADMLILHHARPLPPTAPDTTTFRFPATVQDTPGPHEPGTAGEAAAYIAALITEVADFNESLRHR
;
A
#
# COMPACT_ATOMS: atom_id res chain seq x y z
N MET A 1 -6.98 -33.90 -54.38
CA MET A 1 -7.78 -33.86 -53.14
C MET A 1 -7.02 -32.94 -52.18
N ARG A 2 -7.37 -31.64 -52.20
CA ARG A 2 -6.77 -30.65 -51.29
C ARG A 2 -7.40 -30.88 -49.92
N THR A 3 -6.58 -31.29 -48.95
CA THR A 3 -6.93 -31.26 -47.54
C THR A 3 -7.20 -29.81 -47.17
N ARG A 4 -8.41 -29.57 -46.65
CA ARG A 4 -8.80 -28.29 -46.06
C ARG A 4 -7.91 -28.06 -44.85
N ASP A 5 -7.12 -27.00 -44.92
CA ASP A 5 -6.56 -26.33 -43.77
C ASP A 5 -7.76 -25.80 -42.96
N THR A 6 -8.00 -26.39 -41.80
CA THR A 6 -8.97 -25.88 -40.83
C THR A 6 -8.31 -24.68 -40.16
N GLY A 7 -8.80 -23.48 -40.47
CA GLY A 7 -8.33 -22.24 -39.86
C GLY A 7 -8.35 -22.35 -38.34
N GLU A 8 -7.18 -22.23 -37.73
CA GLU A 8 -7.02 -22.13 -36.29
C GLU A 8 -7.70 -20.84 -35.79
N THR A 9 -8.49 -21.03 -34.75
CA THR A 9 -9.33 -20.08 -34.03
C THR A 9 -8.52 -18.93 -33.43
N GLY A 10 -8.50 -17.77 -34.10
CA GLY A 10 -7.82 -16.56 -33.63
C GLY A 10 -8.61 -15.73 -32.61
N ASP A 11 -9.86 -16.09 -32.32
CA ASP A 11 -10.84 -15.23 -31.63
C ASP A 11 -11.25 -15.77 -30.24
N THR A 12 -10.62 -16.84 -29.76
CA THR A 12 -11.02 -17.53 -28.52
C THR A 12 -10.02 -17.29 -27.39
N VAL A 13 -10.54 -16.94 -26.21
CA VAL A 13 -9.75 -16.77 -24.97
C VAL A 13 -10.18 -17.82 -23.96
N GLU A 14 -9.20 -18.62 -23.53
CA GLU A 14 -9.38 -19.63 -22.50
C GLU A 14 -9.36 -18.97 -21.11
N VAL A 15 -10.34 -19.32 -20.27
CA VAL A 15 -10.49 -18.79 -18.91
C VAL A 15 -10.25 -19.90 -17.89
N LEU A 16 -9.29 -19.69 -16.99
CA LEU A 16 -9.02 -20.59 -15.86
C LEU A 16 -9.11 -19.82 -14.55
N TYR A 17 -9.86 -20.37 -13.59
CA TYR A 17 -9.98 -19.83 -12.25
C TYR A 17 -9.02 -20.54 -11.30
N CYS A 18 -8.34 -19.78 -10.43
CA CYS A 18 -7.40 -20.34 -9.48
C CYS A 18 -7.25 -19.45 -8.23
N ALA A 19 -6.55 -19.96 -7.22
CA ALA A 19 -6.22 -19.20 -6.02
C ALA A 19 -5.04 -18.23 -6.22
N GLY A 20 -4.35 -18.27 -7.37
CA GLY A 20 -3.22 -17.39 -7.68
C GLY A 20 -2.27 -17.96 -8.73
N TRP A 21 -1.08 -17.36 -8.84
CA TRP A 21 -0.04 -17.71 -9.81
C TRP A 21 1.32 -17.93 -9.13
N ASP A 22 1.98 -19.05 -9.43
CA ASP A 22 3.37 -19.28 -9.00
C ASP A 22 4.32 -18.80 -10.11
N PRO A 23 5.07 -17.69 -9.90
CA PRO A 23 6.00 -17.18 -10.90
C PRO A 23 7.24 -18.06 -11.10
N ARG A 24 7.56 -18.97 -10.16
CA ARG A 24 8.73 -19.86 -10.25
C ARG A 24 8.45 -21.02 -11.18
N THR A 25 7.28 -21.64 -11.02
CA THR A 25 6.83 -22.76 -11.87
C THR A 25 6.03 -22.30 -13.08
N ARG A 26 5.64 -21.02 -13.13
CA ARG A 26 4.81 -20.40 -14.17
C ARG A 26 3.51 -21.17 -14.35
N SER A 27 2.82 -21.43 -13.24
CA SER A 27 1.60 -22.26 -13.22
C SER A 27 0.55 -21.69 -12.28
N PRO A 28 -0.75 -21.92 -12.56
CA PRO A 28 -1.81 -21.57 -11.62
C PRO A 28 -1.68 -22.36 -10.31
N VAL A 29 -1.95 -21.70 -9.19
CA VAL A 29 -1.97 -22.27 -7.84
C VAL A 29 -3.42 -22.48 -7.42
N GLY A 30 -3.76 -23.67 -6.96
CA GLY A 30 -5.11 -24.02 -6.52
C GLY A 30 -6.19 -23.73 -7.57
N PRO A 31 -6.18 -24.38 -8.75
CA PRO A 31 -7.27 -24.27 -9.72
C PRO A 31 -8.63 -24.55 -9.07
N MET A 32 -9.66 -23.82 -9.49
CA MET A 32 -11.02 -23.95 -8.96
C MET A 32 -12.06 -23.97 -10.09
N SER A 33 -13.26 -24.48 -9.78
CA SER A 33 -14.39 -24.44 -10.70
C SER A 33 -14.91 -23.01 -10.85
N GLU A 34 -15.59 -22.75 -11.97
CA GLU A 34 -16.27 -21.47 -12.20
C GLU A 34 -17.30 -21.18 -11.10
N ASP A 35 -18.10 -22.17 -10.70
CA ASP A 35 -19.09 -22.01 -9.61
C ASP A 35 -18.45 -21.54 -8.31
N ARG A 36 -17.27 -22.08 -7.97
CA ARG A 36 -16.53 -21.68 -6.77
C ARG A 36 -15.95 -20.28 -6.92
N ALA A 37 -15.40 -19.94 -8.08
CA ALA A 37 -14.92 -18.57 -8.33
C ALA A 37 -16.08 -17.56 -8.29
N ARG A 38 -17.27 -17.93 -8.77
CA ARG A 38 -18.49 -17.12 -8.70
C ARG A 38 -18.97 -16.93 -7.27
N GLU A 39 -18.85 -17.96 -6.43
CA GLU A 39 -19.10 -17.83 -4.98
C GLU A 39 -18.12 -16.84 -4.33
N HIS A 40 -16.82 -16.98 -4.61
CA HIS A 40 -15.81 -16.02 -4.13
C HIS A 40 -16.10 -14.59 -4.60
N ASP A 41 -16.51 -14.40 -5.85
CA ASP A 41 -16.89 -13.08 -6.37
C ASP A 41 -18.10 -12.49 -5.64
N ALA A 42 -19.13 -13.30 -5.41
CA ALA A 42 -20.34 -12.89 -4.72
C ALA A 42 -20.13 -12.58 -3.23
N THR A 43 -19.23 -13.31 -2.56
CA THR A 43 -18.85 -13.04 -1.16
C THR A 43 -17.74 -12.01 -1.01
N GLY A 44 -17.12 -11.59 -2.13
CA GLY A 44 -15.99 -10.67 -2.17
C GLY A 44 -14.66 -11.27 -1.72
N GLU A 45 -14.58 -12.60 -1.57
CA GLU A 45 -13.36 -13.33 -1.25
C GLU A 45 -12.35 -13.29 -2.41
N PRO A 46 -11.05 -13.42 -2.12
CA PRO A 46 -10.03 -13.34 -3.15
C PRO A 46 -10.04 -14.55 -4.09
N TYR A 47 -9.83 -14.31 -5.38
CA TYR A 47 -9.59 -15.34 -6.40
C TYR A 47 -8.80 -14.74 -7.59
N ALA A 48 -8.30 -15.60 -8.47
CA ALA A 48 -7.59 -15.21 -9.68
C ALA A 48 -8.23 -15.77 -10.94
N VAL A 49 -8.09 -15.02 -12.03
CA VAL A 49 -8.53 -15.40 -13.38
C VAL A 49 -7.33 -15.35 -14.29
N LEU A 50 -7.04 -16.46 -14.96
CA LEU A 50 -5.98 -16.58 -15.94
C LEU A 50 -6.61 -16.62 -17.33
N LEU A 51 -6.18 -15.71 -18.21
CA LEU A 51 -6.66 -15.59 -19.58
C LEU A 51 -5.57 -16.10 -20.53
N GLY A 52 -5.89 -17.16 -21.28
CA GLY A 52 -5.00 -17.80 -22.25
C GLY A 52 -5.46 -17.60 -23.68
N ALA A 53 -4.52 -17.47 -24.62
CA ALA A 53 -4.83 -17.48 -26.05
C ALA A 53 -3.62 -17.97 -26.86
N GLY A 54 -3.89 -18.84 -27.85
CA GLY A 54 -2.85 -19.46 -28.68
C GLY A 54 -1.91 -20.38 -27.88
N GLY A 55 -2.44 -21.12 -26.89
CA GLY A 55 -1.68 -22.05 -26.05
C GLY A 55 -0.72 -21.39 -25.04
N ARG A 56 -0.90 -20.09 -24.75
CA ARG A 56 -0.07 -19.31 -23.83
C ARG A 56 -0.94 -18.45 -22.93
N GLN A 57 -0.47 -18.15 -21.71
CA GLN A 57 -1.12 -17.17 -20.85
C GLN A 57 -0.83 -15.76 -21.33
N ARG A 58 -1.85 -14.91 -21.30
CA ARG A 58 -1.83 -13.52 -21.80
C ARG A 58 -2.06 -12.52 -20.70
N ALA A 59 -3.02 -12.81 -19.81
CA ALA A 59 -3.28 -11.98 -18.65
C ALA A 59 -3.59 -12.80 -17.39
N LEU A 60 -3.34 -12.19 -16.24
CA LEU A 60 -3.68 -12.70 -14.91
C LEU A 60 -4.38 -11.59 -14.15
N LEU A 61 -5.62 -11.83 -13.73
CA LEU A 61 -6.40 -10.94 -12.89
C LEU A 61 -6.42 -11.47 -11.46
N HIS A 62 -6.23 -10.58 -10.48
CA HIS A 62 -6.37 -10.84 -9.06
C HIS A 62 -7.53 -10.01 -8.53
N VAL A 63 -8.59 -10.67 -8.12
CA VAL A 63 -9.83 -10.03 -7.66
C VAL A 63 -9.95 -10.23 -6.15
N SER A 64 -10.30 -9.16 -5.43
CA SER A 64 -10.73 -9.22 -4.03
C SER A 64 -11.59 -8.01 -3.71
N TRP A 65 -12.91 -8.18 -3.72
CA TRP A 65 -13.84 -7.06 -3.51
C TRP A 65 -13.91 -6.64 -2.04
N THR A 66 -13.65 -7.56 -1.11
CA THR A 66 -13.49 -7.23 0.31
C THR A 66 -12.29 -6.29 0.54
N ASP A 67 -11.23 -6.41 -0.26
CA ASP A 67 -10.05 -5.54 -0.20
C ASP A 67 -10.12 -4.36 -1.19
N HIS A 68 -11.27 -4.14 -1.85
CA HIS A 68 -11.46 -3.14 -2.89
C HIS A 68 -10.43 -3.21 -4.04
N HIS A 69 -9.98 -4.41 -4.43
CA HIS A 69 -8.82 -4.58 -5.29
C HIS A 69 -9.12 -5.39 -6.57
N LEU A 70 -8.67 -4.86 -7.69
CA LEU A 70 -8.47 -5.57 -8.96
C LEU A 70 -7.04 -5.34 -9.44
N GLY A 71 -6.21 -6.37 -9.33
CA GLY A 71 -4.87 -6.38 -9.94
C GLY A 71 -4.92 -7.06 -11.30
N MET A 72 -4.18 -6.56 -12.28
CA MET A 72 -4.01 -7.24 -13.57
C MET A 72 -2.55 -7.26 -13.97
N PHE A 73 -2.08 -8.40 -14.44
CA PHE A 73 -0.79 -8.55 -15.08
C PHE A 73 -0.95 -8.98 -16.53
N LEU A 74 -0.10 -8.44 -17.42
CA LEU A 74 0.09 -8.98 -18.76
C LEU A 74 1.41 -9.74 -18.83
N PHE A 75 1.39 -10.86 -19.57
CA PHE A 75 2.56 -11.71 -19.77
C PHE A 75 3.29 -11.38 -21.08
N ASP A 76 4.61 -11.57 -21.07
CA ASP A 76 5.41 -11.62 -22.29
C ASP A 76 5.43 -13.03 -22.92
N GLU A 77 6.20 -13.18 -24.01
CA GLU A 77 6.34 -14.45 -24.72
C GLU A 77 6.99 -15.56 -23.88
N GLU A 78 7.82 -15.18 -22.89
CA GLU A 78 8.44 -16.09 -21.94
C GLU A 78 7.54 -16.39 -20.73
N GLN A 79 6.27 -15.97 -20.73
CA GLN A 79 5.35 -16.16 -19.60
C GLN A 79 5.84 -15.46 -18.32
N ARG A 80 6.53 -14.32 -18.47
CA ARG A 80 6.87 -13.42 -17.38
C ARG A 80 5.85 -12.30 -17.28
N ARG A 81 5.49 -11.90 -16.07
CA ARG A 81 4.66 -10.70 -15.85
C ARG A 81 5.49 -9.45 -16.10
N VAL A 82 5.08 -8.67 -17.11
CA VAL A 82 5.85 -7.50 -17.59
C VAL A 82 5.09 -6.19 -17.50
N ARG A 83 3.77 -6.23 -17.33
CA ARG A 83 2.94 -5.05 -17.06
C ARG A 83 2.02 -5.34 -15.91
N ARG A 84 1.78 -4.34 -15.06
CA ARG A 84 0.86 -4.39 -13.94
C ARG A 84 -0.08 -3.21 -13.97
N TYR A 85 -1.36 -3.47 -13.73
CA TYR A 85 -2.35 -2.48 -13.39
C TYR A 85 -2.88 -2.81 -11.99
N ASP A 86 -2.91 -1.82 -11.11
CA ASP A 86 -3.44 -1.92 -9.75
C ASP A 86 -4.65 -0.99 -9.64
N TYR A 87 -5.84 -1.57 -9.71
CA TYR A 87 -7.10 -0.85 -9.60
C TYR A 87 -7.71 -0.97 -8.20
N ARG A 88 -8.33 0.11 -7.74
CA ARG A 88 -9.02 0.22 -6.45
C ARG A 88 -10.47 0.64 -6.60
N GLU A 89 -11.38 -0.08 -5.98
CA GLU A 89 -12.80 0.29 -5.92
C GLU A 89 -13.01 1.38 -4.87
N LEU A 90 -12.95 2.65 -5.31
CA LEU A 90 -13.07 3.82 -4.42
C LEU A 90 -14.51 4.29 -4.22
N THR A 91 -15.37 3.95 -5.18
CA THR A 91 -16.82 4.13 -5.13
C THR A 91 -17.43 2.83 -5.65
N ALA A 92 -18.58 2.42 -5.11
CA ALA A 92 -19.25 1.19 -5.54
C ALA A 92 -19.40 1.12 -7.07
N GLY A 93 -18.86 0.06 -7.68
CA GLY A 93 -18.89 -0.20 -9.11
C GLY A 93 -17.89 0.61 -9.94
N LEU A 94 -17.03 1.41 -9.32
CA LEU A 94 -16.05 2.25 -10.01
C LEU A 94 -14.62 1.99 -9.51
N LEU A 95 -13.82 1.49 -10.44
CA LEU A 95 -12.41 1.16 -10.24
C LEU A 95 -11.54 2.34 -10.66
N HIS A 96 -10.56 2.69 -9.84
CA HIS A 96 -9.57 3.71 -10.10
C HIS A 96 -8.18 3.08 -10.22
N LEU A 97 -7.46 3.38 -11.30
CA LEU A 97 -6.07 2.98 -11.46
C LEU A 97 -5.25 3.73 -10.41
N ARG A 98 -4.70 3.02 -9.43
CA ARG A 98 -3.77 3.56 -8.44
C ARG A 98 -2.36 3.61 -9.02
N CYS A 99 -1.94 2.51 -9.63
CA CYS A 99 -0.57 2.34 -10.11
C CYS A 99 -0.54 1.49 -11.39
N TYR A 100 0.28 1.91 -12.35
CA TYR A 100 0.71 1.13 -13.50
C TYR A 100 2.22 0.93 -13.42
N GLU A 101 2.68 -0.29 -13.71
CA GLU A 101 4.10 -0.62 -13.78
C GLU A 101 4.41 -1.39 -15.08
N GLU A 102 5.54 -1.10 -15.73
CA GLU A 102 6.06 -1.89 -16.85
C GLU A 102 7.54 -2.21 -16.67
N TRP A 103 7.93 -3.45 -16.91
CA TRP A 103 9.32 -3.93 -16.90
C TRP A 103 9.73 -4.41 -18.28
N ARG A 104 10.83 -3.89 -18.80
CA ARG A 104 11.43 -4.38 -20.06
C ARG A 104 12.71 -5.14 -19.77
N HIS A 105 12.81 -6.33 -20.36
CA HIS A 105 13.88 -7.27 -20.08
C HIS A 105 14.89 -7.24 -21.23
N ALA A 106 16.17 -7.04 -20.92
CA ALA A 106 17.24 -7.01 -21.93
C ALA A 106 17.58 -8.40 -22.49
N SER A 107 17.21 -9.47 -21.79
CA SER A 107 17.39 -10.86 -22.23
C SER A 107 16.36 -11.79 -21.57
N VAL A 108 16.21 -12.98 -22.15
CA VAL A 108 15.30 -14.02 -21.66
C VAL A 108 15.66 -14.58 -20.28
N ASP A 109 16.94 -14.50 -19.89
CA ASP A 109 17.45 -15.06 -18.64
C ASP A 109 17.21 -14.16 -17.41
N LYS A 110 16.69 -12.94 -17.61
CA LYS A 110 16.42 -12.02 -16.50
C LYS A 110 15.17 -12.47 -15.71
N PRO A 111 15.22 -12.45 -14.36
CA PRO A 111 14.06 -12.75 -13.54
C PRO A 111 12.99 -11.66 -13.69
N GLU A 112 11.75 -12.00 -13.34
CA GLU A 112 10.67 -11.00 -13.21
C GLU A 112 11.08 -9.90 -12.21
N PHE A 113 10.61 -8.68 -12.49
CA PHE A 113 10.78 -7.49 -11.64
C PHE A 113 12.24 -7.23 -11.24
N PRO A 114 13.13 -7.02 -12.23
CA PRO A 114 14.52 -6.76 -11.92
C PRO A 114 14.67 -5.44 -11.14
N GLU A 115 15.43 -5.45 -10.05
CA GLU A 115 15.73 -4.25 -9.23
C GLU A 115 16.46 -3.14 -10.01
N ARG A 116 17.07 -3.50 -11.15
CA ARG A 116 17.80 -2.59 -12.03
C ARG A 116 17.51 -2.91 -13.47
N GLY A 117 17.35 -1.87 -14.27
CA GLY A 117 17.01 -1.97 -15.67
C GLY A 117 15.78 -1.14 -15.95
N TRP A 118 15.24 -1.27 -17.15
CA TRP A 118 14.10 -0.49 -17.60
C TRP A 118 12.87 -0.86 -16.76
N HIS A 119 12.42 0.08 -15.93
CA HIS A 119 11.19 0.01 -15.15
C HIS A 119 10.49 1.36 -15.23
N PHE A 120 9.23 1.34 -15.62
CA PHE A 120 8.37 2.51 -15.68
C PHE A 120 7.27 2.35 -14.64
N THR A 121 7.03 3.41 -13.86
CA THR A 121 5.96 3.49 -12.87
C THR A 121 5.14 4.74 -13.11
N LEU A 122 3.82 4.59 -13.10
CA LEU A 122 2.85 5.68 -13.14
C LEU A 122 1.90 5.53 -11.95
N THR A 123 1.87 6.54 -11.09
CA THR A 123 1.02 6.58 -9.89
C THR A 123 0.00 7.69 -10.05
N ALA A 124 -1.28 7.32 -10.00
CA ALA A 124 -2.38 8.26 -10.15
C ALA A 124 -3.10 8.45 -8.81
N ARG A 125 -3.61 9.66 -8.59
CA ARG A 125 -4.48 9.99 -7.45
C ARG A 125 -5.87 10.30 -7.96
N PRO A 126 -6.95 9.95 -7.24
CA PRO A 126 -8.31 10.14 -7.71
C PRO A 126 -8.69 11.63 -7.87
N ASP A 127 -8.13 12.49 -7.03
CA ASP A 127 -8.35 13.95 -6.95
C ASP A 127 -7.52 14.80 -7.93
N SER A 128 -6.69 14.16 -8.77
CA SER A 128 -5.78 14.85 -9.70
C SER A 128 -5.95 14.36 -11.13
N GLU A 129 -5.96 15.28 -12.09
CA GLU A 129 -5.87 14.97 -13.53
C GLU A 129 -4.44 14.68 -13.99
N HIS A 130 -3.48 14.65 -13.06
CA HIS A 130 -2.08 14.35 -13.33
C HIS A 130 -1.61 13.12 -12.55
N ALA A 131 -0.70 12.36 -13.15
CA ALA A 131 -0.02 11.24 -12.54
C ALA A 131 1.47 11.55 -12.33
N ARG A 132 2.02 11.04 -11.23
CA ARG A 132 3.47 11.00 -11.00
C ARG A 132 4.04 9.86 -11.84
N VAL A 133 5.10 10.14 -12.57
CA VAL A 133 5.78 9.20 -13.45
C VAL A 133 7.23 9.05 -13.03
N GLU A 134 7.70 7.82 -13.01
CA GLU A 134 9.08 7.45 -12.75
C GLU A 134 9.57 6.50 -13.85
N LEU A 135 10.76 6.76 -14.39
CA LEU A 135 11.42 5.89 -15.36
C LEU A 135 12.87 5.62 -14.96
N ASP A 136 13.15 4.37 -14.61
CA ASP A 136 14.49 3.88 -14.29
C ASP A 136 15.20 3.40 -15.56
N HIS A 137 15.70 4.38 -16.31
CA HIS A 137 16.41 4.24 -17.59
C HIS A 137 17.91 3.89 -17.55
N GLY A 138 18.61 3.78 -16.43
CA GLY A 138 20.07 4.07 -16.38
C GLY A 138 20.32 5.49 -15.87
N GLY A 139 19.80 5.71 -14.67
CA GLY A 139 19.36 7.00 -14.14
C GLY A 139 17.84 6.95 -13.92
N SER A 140 17.36 7.67 -12.91
CA SER A 140 15.94 7.77 -12.59
C SER A 140 15.40 9.14 -13.02
N LEU A 141 14.33 9.14 -13.81
CA LEU A 141 13.61 10.34 -14.22
C LEU A 141 12.29 10.40 -13.46
N HIS A 142 12.05 11.47 -12.68
CA HIS A 142 10.75 11.74 -12.08
C HIS A 142 10.08 12.93 -12.77
N THR A 143 8.82 12.77 -13.14
CA THR A 143 8.05 13.83 -13.80
C THR A 143 6.56 13.72 -13.51
N VAL A 144 5.78 14.70 -13.95
CA VAL A 144 4.32 14.71 -13.84
C VAL A 144 3.73 14.75 -15.25
N ARG A 145 2.70 13.96 -15.51
CA ARG A 145 2.02 13.88 -16.81
C ARG A 145 0.52 13.91 -16.63
N ASP A 146 -0.18 14.39 -17.65
CA ASP A 146 -1.63 14.34 -17.69
C ASP A 146 -2.10 12.88 -17.71
N LEU A 147 -3.11 12.59 -16.91
CA LEU A 147 -3.82 11.32 -16.91
C LEU A 147 -5.30 11.58 -16.64
N PRO A 148 -6.06 11.93 -17.70
CA PRO A 148 -7.48 12.22 -17.59
C PRO A 148 -8.26 11.10 -16.92
N ALA A 149 -9.30 11.44 -16.15
CA ALA A 149 -10.13 10.48 -15.41
C ALA A 149 -10.55 9.24 -16.24
N ARG A 150 -10.92 9.42 -17.52
CA ARG A 150 -11.32 8.34 -18.43
C ARG A 150 -10.25 7.25 -18.63
N HIS A 151 -8.97 7.59 -18.53
CA HIS A 151 -7.84 6.66 -18.73
C HIS A 151 -7.33 6.04 -17.42
N ARG A 152 -7.91 6.44 -16.29
CA ARG A 152 -7.58 5.94 -14.96
C ARG A 152 -8.81 5.42 -14.21
N THR A 153 -9.95 5.26 -14.89
CA THR A 153 -11.17 4.72 -14.28
C THR A 153 -11.85 3.69 -15.17
N LEU A 154 -12.39 2.63 -14.54
CA LEU A 154 -13.12 1.54 -15.21
C LEU A 154 -14.42 1.22 -14.43
N ARG A 155 -15.44 0.73 -15.13
CA ARG A 155 -16.57 0.07 -14.45
C ARG A 155 -16.12 -1.27 -13.90
N ARG A 156 -16.60 -1.63 -12.72
CA ARG A 156 -16.58 -3.02 -12.26
C ARG A 156 -17.52 -3.83 -13.15
N ALA A 157 -16.97 -4.83 -13.82
CA ALA A 157 -17.68 -5.75 -14.68
C ALA A 157 -18.40 -6.84 -13.86
N GLU A 158 -19.43 -7.44 -14.46
CA GLU A 158 -20.08 -8.62 -13.91
C GLU A 158 -19.16 -9.84 -13.99
N PHE A 159 -19.36 -10.82 -13.10
CA PHE A 159 -18.57 -12.05 -13.12
C PHE A 159 -18.67 -12.74 -14.48
N GLY A 160 -17.51 -13.00 -15.09
CA GLY A 160 -17.41 -13.64 -16.40
C GLY A 160 -17.07 -12.68 -17.54
N ASP A 161 -17.27 -11.37 -17.36
CA ASP A 161 -16.94 -10.34 -18.37
C ASP A 161 -15.48 -9.86 -18.22
N TRP A 162 -14.53 -10.78 -18.39
CA TRP A 162 -13.10 -10.50 -18.16
C TRP A 162 -12.47 -9.60 -19.23
N THR A 163 -13.09 -9.51 -20.41
CA THR A 163 -12.64 -8.66 -21.51
C THR A 163 -12.88 -7.18 -21.25
N ALA A 164 -13.76 -6.84 -20.31
CA ALA A 164 -13.90 -5.47 -19.78
C ALA A 164 -12.61 -4.95 -19.12
N TYR A 165 -11.77 -5.86 -18.60
CA TYR A 165 -10.50 -5.53 -17.95
C TYR A 165 -9.27 -5.79 -18.83
N ALA A 166 -9.34 -6.79 -19.71
CA ALA A 166 -8.28 -7.13 -20.65
C ALA A 166 -8.88 -7.43 -22.04
N ASP A 167 -8.93 -6.41 -22.90
CA ASP A 167 -9.55 -6.54 -24.22
C ASP A 167 -8.67 -7.31 -25.21
N ALA A 168 -9.20 -7.55 -26.42
CA ALA A 168 -8.49 -8.25 -27.49
C ALA A 168 -7.11 -7.65 -27.79
N SER A 169 -6.99 -6.31 -27.80
CA SER A 169 -5.74 -5.62 -28.11
C SER A 169 -4.67 -5.86 -27.05
N MET A 170 -5.08 -5.83 -25.77
CA MET A 170 -4.19 -6.09 -24.63
C MET A 170 -3.73 -7.56 -24.59
N LEU A 171 -4.59 -8.48 -25.04
CA LEU A 171 -4.29 -9.91 -25.13
C LEU A 171 -3.48 -10.28 -26.39
N GLY A 172 -3.22 -9.32 -27.29
CA GLY A 172 -2.46 -9.51 -28.53
C GLY A 172 -3.25 -10.23 -29.62
N LEU A 173 -4.58 -10.10 -29.60
CA LEU A 173 -5.50 -10.65 -30.59
C LEU A 173 -5.83 -9.61 -31.67
N THR A 174 -6.07 -10.08 -32.90
CA THR A 174 -6.39 -9.23 -34.06
C THR A 174 -7.89 -9.12 -34.35
N ALA A 175 -8.74 -9.58 -33.43
CA ALA A 175 -10.19 -9.66 -33.65
C ALA A 175 -10.83 -8.26 -33.69
N ASP A 176 -11.71 -8.03 -34.68
CA ASP A 176 -12.53 -6.81 -34.82
C ASP A 176 -13.73 -6.77 -33.84
N GLY A 177 -13.70 -7.56 -32.75
CA GLY A 177 -14.78 -7.71 -31.77
C GLY A 177 -14.32 -8.32 -30.44
N ALA A 178 -15.24 -8.42 -29.48
CA ALA A 178 -14.95 -9.06 -28.20
C ALA A 178 -14.68 -10.56 -28.40
N PRO A 179 -13.57 -11.09 -27.87
CA PRO A 179 -13.22 -12.50 -28.06
C PRO A 179 -14.20 -13.40 -27.29
N ASP A 180 -14.45 -14.59 -27.82
CA ASP A 180 -15.28 -15.59 -27.16
C ASP A 180 -14.51 -16.17 -25.96
N LEU A 181 -15.05 -15.98 -24.76
CA LEU A 181 -14.51 -16.56 -23.53
C LEU A 181 -14.98 -18.01 -23.38
N VAL A 182 -14.04 -18.95 -23.33
CA VAL A 182 -14.32 -20.37 -23.13
C VAL A 182 -13.60 -20.91 -21.90
N PRO A 183 -14.18 -21.86 -21.16
CA PRO A 183 -13.46 -22.51 -20.07
C PRO A 183 -12.19 -23.18 -20.59
N ALA A 184 -11.05 -22.94 -19.93
CA ALA A 184 -9.83 -23.66 -20.22
C ALA A 184 -10.04 -25.17 -19.94
N PRO A 185 -9.51 -26.07 -20.79
CA PRO A 185 -9.58 -27.50 -20.53
C PRO A 185 -8.95 -27.80 -19.16
N HIS A 186 -9.71 -28.46 -18.28
CA HIS A 186 -9.26 -28.76 -16.92
C HIS A 186 -7.88 -29.42 -16.95
N PRO A 187 -6.90 -28.96 -16.15
CA PRO A 187 -5.61 -29.64 -16.09
C PRO A 187 -5.83 -31.07 -15.62
N THR A 188 -5.68 -32.02 -16.54
CA THR A 188 -5.75 -33.46 -16.26
C THR A 188 -4.68 -33.78 -15.23
N SER A 189 -5.10 -33.96 -13.98
CA SER A 189 -4.27 -34.37 -12.83
C SER A 189 -2.99 -33.57 -12.60
N LEU A 190 -3.08 -32.55 -11.74
CA LEU A 190 -1.94 -32.07 -10.96
C LEU A 190 -2.12 -32.53 -9.51
N PRO A 191 -1.03 -32.73 -8.74
CA PRO A 191 -1.11 -33.27 -7.40
C PRO A 191 -2.04 -32.42 -6.56
N VAL A 192 -2.93 -33.08 -5.80
CA VAL A 192 -3.77 -32.48 -4.77
C VAL A 192 -2.90 -31.50 -3.99
N ALA A 193 -3.36 -30.25 -3.88
CA ALA A 193 -2.72 -29.24 -3.06
C ALA A 193 -2.48 -29.84 -1.67
N GLU A 194 -1.23 -30.16 -1.34
CA GLU A 194 -0.84 -30.20 0.06
C GLU A 194 -1.23 -28.83 0.61
N GLN A 195 -2.08 -28.85 1.64
CA GLN A 195 -2.47 -27.65 2.37
C GLN A 195 -1.24 -26.78 2.54
N LEU A 196 -1.26 -25.58 1.93
CA LEU A 196 -0.22 -24.59 2.12
C LEU A 196 0.06 -24.54 3.62
N PRO A 197 1.31 -24.76 4.07
CA PRO A 197 1.62 -24.53 5.46
C PRO A 197 1.29 -23.06 5.72
N THR A 198 0.40 -22.80 6.67
CA THR A 198 0.24 -21.49 7.28
C THR A 198 1.66 -20.97 7.54
N PRO A 199 2.07 -19.80 7.00
CA PRO A 199 3.42 -19.34 7.22
C PRO A 199 3.65 -19.32 8.74
N PRO A 200 4.72 -19.96 9.26
CA PRO A 200 4.97 -19.89 10.68
C PRO A 200 5.10 -18.42 11.04
N HIS A 201 4.30 -17.96 12.00
CA HIS A 201 4.50 -16.66 12.64
C HIS A 201 5.99 -16.56 13.01
N GLY A 202 6.76 -15.72 12.30
CA GLY A 202 8.16 -15.43 12.63
C GLY A 202 9.26 -15.94 11.68
N ALA A 203 8.99 -16.34 10.43
CA ALA A 203 10.05 -16.55 9.44
C ALA A 203 10.52 -15.22 8.80
N LEU A 204 11.83 -14.96 8.89
CA LEU A 204 12.52 -13.78 8.36
C LEU A 204 12.22 -13.54 6.87
N ARG A 205 11.72 -12.35 6.52
CA ARG A 205 11.78 -11.83 5.16
C ARG A 205 13.15 -11.13 4.96
N PRO A 206 14.01 -11.57 4.04
CA PRO A 206 15.23 -10.85 3.67
C PRO A 206 14.88 -9.50 3.00
N PRO A 207 15.83 -8.55 2.88
CA PRO A 207 15.54 -7.22 2.34
C PRO A 207 15.10 -7.34 0.87
N VAL A 208 13.95 -6.72 0.57
CA VAL A 208 13.47 -6.26 -0.74
C VAL A 208 13.63 -7.20 -1.94
N ARG A 209 13.50 -8.52 -1.75
CA ARG A 209 12.99 -9.37 -2.84
C ARG A 209 11.49 -9.41 -2.67
N ARG A 210 10.73 -8.82 -3.60
CA ARG A 210 9.27 -8.94 -3.70
C ARG A 210 8.93 -10.43 -3.55
N ALA A 211 8.52 -10.84 -2.36
CA ALA A 211 8.07 -12.19 -2.11
C ALA A 211 6.73 -12.27 -2.82
N ILE A 212 6.76 -12.75 -4.08
CA ILE A 212 5.56 -12.81 -4.90
C ILE A 212 4.65 -13.86 -4.24
N HIS A 213 3.70 -13.38 -3.46
CA HIS A 213 2.59 -14.20 -2.99
C HIS A 213 1.78 -14.63 -4.21
N PRO A 214 1.24 -15.86 -4.25
CA PRO A 214 0.42 -16.32 -5.39
C PRO A 214 -0.71 -15.37 -5.74
N MET A 215 -1.24 -14.66 -4.74
CA MET A 215 -2.06 -13.45 -4.88
C MET A 215 -1.26 -12.21 -4.48
N ASP A 216 -0.84 -11.41 -5.45
CA ASP A 216 -0.24 -10.10 -5.20
C ASP A 216 -1.38 -9.10 -4.90
N ARG A 217 -1.65 -8.90 -3.60
CA ARG A 217 -2.63 -7.95 -3.05
C ARG A 217 -1.87 -6.92 -2.21
N PRO A 218 -1.31 -5.87 -2.84
CA PRO A 218 -0.58 -4.88 -2.07
C PRO A 218 -1.56 -4.17 -1.14
N ALA A 219 -1.20 -4.17 0.14
CA ALA A 219 -1.95 -3.51 1.20
C ALA A 219 -1.02 -2.57 1.96
N GLY A 220 -1.58 -1.48 2.45
CA GLY A 220 -0.85 -0.53 3.29
C GLY A 220 -0.18 -1.21 4.48
N ALA A 221 0.81 -0.52 5.06
CA ALA A 221 1.48 -0.97 6.26
C ALA A 221 0.45 -1.32 7.33
N ALA A 222 0.75 -2.34 8.13
CA ALA A 222 -0.04 -2.71 9.29
C ALA A 222 0.79 -2.38 10.55
N PRO A 223 0.15 -1.95 11.65
CA PRO A 223 0.85 -1.71 12.89
C PRO A 223 1.45 -3.02 13.42
N ARG A 224 2.59 -2.91 14.09
CA ARG A 224 3.28 -4.08 14.67
C ARG A 224 3.79 -3.74 16.05
N HIS A 225 3.41 -4.54 17.04
CA HIS A 225 4.03 -4.53 18.37
C HIS A 225 3.81 -3.24 19.16
N LEU A 226 2.85 -2.39 18.78
CA LEU A 226 2.70 -1.04 19.33
C LEU A 226 2.61 -1.02 20.86
N GLU A 227 1.83 -1.93 21.47
CA GLU A 227 1.74 -2.03 22.93
C GLU A 227 3.06 -2.48 23.58
N ALA A 228 3.77 -3.39 22.92
CA ALA A 228 5.04 -3.90 23.41
C ALA A 228 6.15 -2.84 23.40
N LEU A 229 6.05 -1.82 22.53
CA LEU A 229 6.96 -0.65 22.55
C LEU A 229 6.87 0.15 23.85
N PHE A 230 5.72 0.11 24.55
CA PHE A 230 5.52 0.79 25.84
C PHE A 230 5.60 -0.16 27.04
N THR A 231 5.98 -1.42 26.83
CA THR A 231 6.06 -2.45 27.88
C THR A 231 7.52 -2.73 28.24
N PRO A 232 8.01 -2.25 29.42
CA PRO A 232 9.40 -2.40 29.81
C PRO A 232 9.82 -3.87 29.89
N GLY A 233 11.02 -4.18 29.38
CA GLY A 233 11.55 -5.53 29.30
C GLY A 233 11.11 -6.30 28.05
N SER A 234 10.27 -5.73 27.18
CA SER A 234 10.03 -6.29 25.84
C SER A 234 11.33 -6.32 25.04
N ARG A 235 11.56 -7.41 24.31
CA ARG A 235 12.77 -7.68 23.54
C ARG A 235 12.44 -7.89 22.06
N PHE A 236 13.30 -7.38 21.20
CA PHE A 236 13.19 -7.50 19.74
C PHE A 236 14.53 -7.81 19.10
N ALA A 237 14.58 -8.80 18.22
CA ALA A 237 15.72 -9.08 17.36
C ALA A 237 15.65 -8.20 16.11
N HIS A 238 16.49 -7.17 16.04
CA HIS A 238 16.66 -6.34 14.86
C HIS A 238 17.71 -6.95 13.91
N PRO A 239 17.45 -7.01 12.60
CA PRO A 239 18.34 -7.69 11.64
C PRO A 239 19.76 -7.12 11.58
N HIS A 240 19.94 -5.83 11.88
CA HIS A 240 21.23 -5.15 11.72
C HIS A 240 21.89 -4.73 13.03
N PHE A 241 21.10 -4.47 14.08
CA PHE A 241 21.60 -3.83 15.31
C PHE A 241 21.66 -4.78 16.51
N GLY A 242 21.09 -5.99 16.39
CA GLY A 242 21.05 -6.97 17.47
C GLY A 242 19.76 -6.88 18.27
N THR A 243 19.82 -7.16 19.58
CA THR A 243 18.63 -7.16 20.43
C THR A 243 18.36 -5.76 20.99
N ALA A 244 17.16 -5.24 20.74
CA ALA A 244 16.61 -4.10 21.46
C ALA A 244 15.87 -4.57 22.71
N VAL A 245 16.00 -3.82 23.81
CA VAL A 245 15.27 -4.01 25.06
C VAL A 245 14.51 -2.73 25.37
N VAL A 246 13.18 -2.81 25.39
CA VAL A 246 12.30 -1.69 25.73
C VAL A 246 12.51 -1.29 27.19
N THR A 247 12.70 0.00 27.44
CA THR A 247 12.92 0.58 28.77
C THR A 247 11.62 1.16 29.34
N ALA A 248 11.68 1.75 30.54
CA ALA A 248 10.54 2.45 31.10
C ALA A 248 10.16 3.64 30.18
N PRO A 249 8.90 3.76 29.74
CA PRO A 249 8.49 4.87 28.90
C PRO A 249 8.55 6.20 29.68
N GLU A 250 8.90 7.28 28.98
CA GLU A 250 9.19 8.58 29.59
C GLU A 250 8.02 9.56 29.39
N PRO A 251 7.59 10.30 30.42
CA PRO A 251 6.61 11.38 30.25
C PRO A 251 7.22 12.55 29.47
N ALA A 252 6.55 13.00 28.39
CA ALA A 252 6.97 14.17 27.61
C ALA A 252 6.20 15.45 27.97
N GLY A 253 5.01 15.32 28.57
CA GLY A 253 4.18 16.45 28.99
C GLY A 253 2.69 16.16 28.88
N VAL A 254 1.88 17.22 29.01
CA VAL A 254 0.42 17.16 28.87
C VAL A 254 0.00 18.05 27.72
N LEU A 255 -0.61 17.46 26.70
CA LEU A 255 -1.12 18.15 25.53
C LEU A 255 -2.52 18.70 25.77
N ARG A 256 -2.74 19.97 25.46
CA ARG A 256 -4.02 20.68 25.58
C ARG A 256 -4.73 20.68 24.24
N LEU A 257 -5.87 20.01 24.16
CA LEU A 257 -6.68 19.83 22.96
C LEU A 257 -8.06 20.47 23.13
N PRO A 258 -8.20 21.82 23.10
CA PRO A 258 -9.49 22.47 23.29
C PRO A 258 -10.50 22.18 22.16
N THR A 259 -10.04 21.79 20.95
CA THR A 259 -10.94 21.40 19.86
C THR A 259 -11.04 19.88 19.69
N GLY A 260 -10.07 19.14 20.24
CA GLY A 260 -9.95 17.70 20.03
C GLY A 260 -9.47 17.31 18.62
N SER A 261 -9.02 18.29 17.82
CA SER A 261 -8.51 18.08 16.46
C SER A 261 -7.00 17.91 16.52
N VAL A 262 -6.54 16.66 16.47
CA VAL A 262 -5.13 16.31 16.66
C VAL A 262 -4.37 16.45 15.34
N VAL A 263 -3.21 17.10 15.40
CA VAL A 263 -2.20 17.14 14.33
C VAL A 263 -0.96 16.41 14.82
N ALA A 264 -0.32 15.64 13.94
CA ALA A 264 1.07 15.21 14.08
C ALA A 264 1.89 15.80 12.94
N ALA A 265 3.03 16.38 13.26
CA ALA A 265 3.91 17.08 12.34
C ALA A 265 5.32 17.19 12.91
N ASP A 266 6.28 17.55 12.07
CA ASP A 266 7.55 18.10 12.53
C ASP A 266 7.32 19.53 13.04
N PRO A 267 7.69 19.86 14.28
CA PRO A 267 7.45 21.18 14.85
C PRO A 267 8.29 22.29 14.21
N GLY A 268 9.43 21.97 13.59
CA GLY A 268 10.32 22.92 12.93
C GLY A 268 9.96 23.22 11.47
N THR A 269 9.14 22.38 10.83
CA THR A 269 8.58 22.62 9.49
C THR A 269 7.06 22.75 9.47
N LEU A 270 6.45 22.89 10.66
CA LEU A 270 5.01 23.01 10.85
C LEU A 270 4.40 24.11 9.99
N GLY A 271 3.48 23.72 9.09
CA GLY A 271 2.92 24.64 8.10
C GLY A 271 1.42 24.50 7.85
N GLU A 272 0.91 25.23 6.86
CA GLU A 272 -0.51 25.19 6.50
C GLU A 272 -0.95 23.83 5.92
N ASP A 273 -0.02 23.04 5.41
CA ASP A 273 -0.26 21.71 4.84
C ASP A 273 -0.37 20.60 5.91
N ASP A 274 -0.04 20.91 7.18
CA ASP A 274 -0.22 20.00 8.31
C ASP A 274 -1.66 20.00 8.81
N GLU A 275 -2.52 19.31 8.07
CA GLU A 275 -3.92 19.14 8.41
C GLU A 275 -4.10 18.19 9.61
N PRO A 276 -5.16 18.41 10.43
CA PRO A 276 -5.51 17.48 11.49
C PRO A 276 -5.97 16.13 10.94
N PHE A 277 -5.81 15.10 11.76
CA PHE A 277 -6.45 13.82 11.48
C PHE A 277 -7.97 13.96 11.43
N THR A 278 -8.60 13.12 10.61
CA THR A 278 -10.07 13.06 10.49
C THR A 278 -10.75 12.55 11.76
N VAL A 279 -10.05 11.75 12.57
CA VAL A 279 -10.50 11.36 13.90
C VAL A 279 -10.45 12.57 14.85
N ARG A 280 -11.49 12.72 15.66
CA ARG A 280 -11.50 13.67 16.78
C ARG A 280 -11.46 12.93 18.10
N VAL A 281 -10.85 13.56 19.09
CA VAL A 281 -10.87 13.13 20.48
C VAL A 281 -11.73 14.10 21.29
N PRO A 282 -12.25 13.72 22.47
CA PRO A 282 -12.92 14.67 23.33
C PRO A 282 -12.00 15.85 23.67
N PRO A 283 -12.50 17.09 23.75
CA PRO A 283 -11.69 18.20 24.22
C PRO A 283 -11.17 17.98 25.64
N GLY A 284 -9.90 18.26 25.89
CA GLY A 284 -9.30 17.99 27.20
C GLY A 284 -7.77 18.14 27.23
N GLU A 285 -7.20 17.64 28.33
CA GLU A 285 -5.76 17.61 28.57
C GLU A 285 -5.30 16.15 28.68
N TYR A 286 -4.29 15.78 27.89
CA TYR A 286 -3.93 14.38 27.67
C TYR A 286 -2.42 14.16 27.78
N PRO A 287 -1.94 13.15 28.52
CA PRO A 287 -0.51 12.94 28.66
C PRO A 287 0.09 12.39 27.36
N VAL A 288 1.28 12.89 27.04
CA VAL A 288 2.14 12.38 25.98
C VAL A 288 3.29 11.59 26.62
N VAL A 289 3.51 10.38 26.13
CA VAL A 289 4.48 9.42 26.67
C VAL A 289 5.34 8.88 25.54
N ILE A 290 6.65 8.79 25.75
CA ILE A 290 7.62 8.33 24.76
C ILE A 290 8.07 6.91 25.09
N ALA A 291 7.97 6.02 24.12
CA ALA A 291 8.53 4.68 24.19
C ALA A 291 10.03 4.73 23.88
N THR A 292 10.84 4.26 24.82
CA THR A 292 12.30 4.22 24.71
C THR A 292 12.81 2.78 24.72
N MET A 293 13.96 2.54 24.12
CA MET A 293 14.65 1.25 24.18
C MET A 293 16.15 1.42 24.20
N GLU A 294 16.86 0.40 24.66
CA GLU A 294 18.32 0.30 24.59
C GLU A 294 18.76 -0.90 23.76
N TRP A 295 19.88 -0.75 23.04
CA TRP A 295 20.52 -1.86 22.35
C TRP A 295 21.41 -2.65 23.31
N GLU A 296 21.12 -3.95 23.44
CA GLU A 296 21.80 -4.84 24.38
C GLU A 296 23.32 -4.85 24.15
N GLY A 297 24.08 -4.45 25.17
CA GLY A 297 25.53 -4.41 25.14
C GLY A 297 26.14 -3.28 24.30
N LYS A 298 25.35 -2.28 23.88
CA LYS A 298 25.85 -1.14 23.09
C LYS A 298 25.97 0.17 23.87
N GLY A 299 25.21 0.34 24.95
CA GLY A 299 25.26 1.54 25.81
C GLY A 299 24.60 2.78 25.19
N TRP A 300 23.75 2.60 24.18
CA TRP A 300 22.91 3.64 23.58
C TRP A 300 21.55 3.04 23.18
N GLY A 301 20.58 3.92 22.92
CA GLY A 301 19.19 3.58 22.66
C GLY A 301 18.47 4.67 21.87
N ASP A 302 17.19 4.46 21.58
CA ASP A 302 16.37 5.35 20.75
C ASP A 302 14.92 5.47 21.24
N ASN A 303 14.26 6.54 20.79
CA ASN A 303 12.81 6.71 20.88
C ASN A 303 12.14 5.89 19.77
N THR A 304 11.30 4.93 20.15
CA THR A 304 10.63 4.04 19.19
C THR A 304 9.22 4.49 18.81
N ALA A 305 8.53 5.21 19.69
CA ALA A 305 7.20 5.74 19.44
C ALA A 305 6.84 6.87 20.42
N ALA A 306 5.84 7.67 20.05
CA ALA A 306 5.19 8.62 20.95
C ALA A 306 3.69 8.31 21.05
N LEU A 307 3.16 8.28 22.27
CA LEU A 307 1.76 7.97 22.56
C LEU A 307 1.08 9.19 23.17
N LEU A 308 0.01 9.65 22.52
CA LEU A 308 -0.98 10.56 23.09
C LEU A 308 -2.11 9.73 23.71
N ARG A 309 -2.21 9.71 25.04
CA ARG A 309 -3.19 8.88 25.76
C ARG A 309 -4.50 9.63 25.95
N ILE A 310 -5.60 9.10 25.41
CA ILE A 310 -6.93 9.69 25.54
C ILE A 310 -7.69 9.07 26.73
N THR A 311 -7.60 7.75 26.89
CA THR A 311 -8.18 7.02 28.01
C THR A 311 -7.23 5.90 28.49
N ASP A 312 -7.48 5.36 29.69
CA ASP A 312 -6.77 4.18 30.21
C ASP A 312 -7.48 2.86 29.82
N GLU A 313 -8.49 2.90 28.94
CA GLU A 313 -9.14 1.69 28.46
C GLU A 313 -8.18 0.85 27.59
N PRO A 314 -8.25 -0.49 27.65
CA PRO A 314 -7.45 -1.34 26.77
C PRO A 314 -7.74 -1.11 25.28
N THR A 315 -6.68 -0.95 24.49
CA THR A 315 -6.75 -0.98 23.04
C THR A 315 -6.93 -2.43 22.58
N VAL A 316 -7.93 -2.68 21.73
CA VAL A 316 -8.17 -4.03 21.16
C VAL A 316 -8.05 -4.06 19.65
N SER A 317 -8.02 -2.88 19.02
CA SER A 317 -7.79 -2.74 17.60
C SER A 317 -7.10 -1.44 17.24
N TRP A 318 -6.41 -1.46 16.10
CA TRP A 318 -5.71 -0.33 15.53
C TRP A 318 -6.23 0.01 14.14
N GLU A 319 -6.23 1.30 13.80
CA GLU A 319 -6.46 1.79 12.44
C GLU A 319 -5.48 2.93 12.13
N LEU A 320 -5.17 3.15 10.85
CA LEU A 320 -4.28 4.24 10.43
C LEU A 320 -4.97 5.60 10.63
N ALA A 321 -4.29 6.56 11.25
CA ALA A 321 -4.75 7.94 11.30
C ALA A 321 -4.54 8.60 9.92
N VAL A 322 -5.63 9.10 9.35
CA VAL A 322 -5.64 9.75 8.03
C VAL A 322 -6.09 11.19 8.12
N ARG A 323 -5.54 12.03 7.25
CA ARG A 323 -5.94 13.43 7.01
C ARG A 323 -7.04 13.50 5.93
N PRO A 324 -7.76 14.63 5.78
CA PRO A 324 -8.70 14.82 4.68
C PRO A 324 -8.13 14.43 3.31
N GLY A 325 -8.92 13.77 2.48
CA GLY A 325 -8.51 13.32 1.15
C GLY A 325 -7.59 12.08 1.09
N GLN A 326 -7.09 11.59 2.23
CA GLN A 326 -6.28 10.37 2.28
C GLN A 326 -7.18 9.13 2.35
N ASP A 327 -6.99 8.19 1.42
CA ASP A 327 -7.76 6.95 1.33
C ASP A 327 -6.82 5.73 1.47
N PRO A 328 -6.88 4.98 2.57
CA PRO A 328 -6.03 3.79 2.80
C PRO A 328 -6.14 2.71 1.72
N ARG A 329 -7.23 2.67 0.94
CA ARG A 329 -7.37 1.74 -0.20
C ARG A 329 -6.33 2.03 -1.29
N LEU A 330 -5.79 3.24 -1.35
CA LEU A 330 -4.74 3.68 -2.27
C LEU A 330 -3.32 3.38 -1.78
N LEU A 331 -3.15 2.70 -0.64
CA LEU A 331 -1.83 2.30 -0.18
C LEU A 331 -1.39 0.99 -0.84
N GLY A 332 -0.19 1.01 -1.43
CA GLY A 332 0.54 -0.15 -1.89
C GLY A 332 1.18 -0.95 -0.75
N GLU A 333 1.94 -1.99 -1.10
CA GLU A 333 2.56 -2.91 -0.14
C GLU A 333 3.48 -2.16 0.82
N GLY A 334 3.13 -2.11 2.10
CA GLY A 334 3.92 -1.45 3.13
C GLY A 334 3.92 0.08 3.05
N GLU A 335 3.14 0.68 2.15
CA GLU A 335 2.96 2.14 2.10
C GLU A 335 2.04 2.58 3.24
N PHE A 336 2.23 3.81 3.72
CA PHE A 336 1.37 4.42 4.73
C PHE A 336 1.25 5.92 4.48
N TYR A 337 0.20 6.52 5.04
CA TYR A 337 0.15 7.96 5.25
C TYR A 337 0.80 8.28 6.59
N GLY A 338 1.63 9.32 6.61
CA GLY A 338 2.38 9.73 7.79
C GLY A 338 2.65 11.23 7.79
N PHE A 339 3.23 11.71 8.88
CA PHE A 339 3.79 13.05 8.95
C PHE A 339 5.28 13.01 8.59
N GLY A 340 5.76 14.04 7.90
CA GLY A 340 7.18 14.18 7.57
C GLY A 340 7.98 14.69 8.76
N VAL A 341 9.26 14.31 8.82
CA VAL A 341 10.24 14.78 9.80
C VAL A 341 11.52 15.15 9.07
N ASP A 342 11.94 16.40 9.23
CA ASP A 342 13.12 17.02 8.62
C ASP A 342 14.09 17.59 9.67
N THR A 343 13.64 17.84 10.91
CA THR A 343 14.47 18.34 12.01
C THR A 343 14.81 17.25 13.03
N GLY A 344 14.52 15.98 12.72
CA GLY A 344 14.66 14.85 13.66
C GLY A 344 13.68 14.90 14.86
N MET A 345 12.58 15.65 14.74
CA MET A 345 11.56 15.80 15.78
C MET A 345 10.16 15.54 15.23
N GLY A 346 9.31 14.93 16.05
CA GLY A 346 7.87 14.89 15.86
C GLY A 346 7.17 15.64 16.98
N ALA A 347 5.95 16.11 16.73
CA ALA A 347 5.12 16.75 17.74
C ALA A 347 3.64 16.38 17.59
N PHE A 348 2.93 16.38 18.71
CA PHE A 348 1.47 16.45 18.71
C PHE A 348 1.02 17.86 19.12
N LEU A 349 -0.05 18.35 18.48
CA LEU A 349 -0.68 19.64 18.77
C LEU A 349 -2.19 19.64 18.46
N ASP A 350 -2.91 20.62 19.00
CA ASP A 350 -4.29 20.94 18.55
C ASP A 350 -4.24 21.84 17.31
N ALA A 351 -5.08 21.53 16.32
CA ALA A 351 -5.16 22.30 15.07
C ALA A 351 -5.40 23.80 15.28
N ALA A 352 -6.11 24.21 16.34
CA ALA A 352 -6.40 25.62 16.62
C ALA A 352 -5.15 26.46 16.90
N GLY A 353 -4.07 25.84 17.41
CA GLY A 353 -2.83 26.52 17.78
C GLY A 353 -1.77 26.58 16.70
N ARG A 354 -1.97 25.89 15.56
CA ARG A 354 -0.92 25.57 14.59
C ARG A 354 -0.04 26.76 14.19
N GLU A 355 -0.66 27.87 13.80
CA GLU A 355 0.06 29.08 13.37
C GLU A 355 0.95 29.65 14.48
N GLY A 356 0.39 29.91 15.66
CA GLY A 356 1.17 30.46 16.79
C GLY A 356 2.19 29.49 17.35
N LEU A 357 1.95 28.18 17.20
CA LEU A 357 2.86 27.12 17.62
C LEU A 357 4.06 26.96 16.70
N ALA A 358 3.91 27.19 15.39
CA ALA A 358 5.02 27.23 14.45
C ALA A 358 5.99 28.38 14.81
N GLU A 359 5.45 29.59 15.05
CA GLU A 359 6.23 30.74 15.50
C GLU A 359 6.91 30.48 16.85
N ALA A 360 6.21 29.84 17.79
CA ALA A 360 6.74 29.54 19.12
C ALA A 360 7.89 28.49 19.10
N PHE A 361 8.04 27.73 18.01
CA PHE A 361 9.03 26.66 17.89
C PHE A 361 10.20 26.98 16.94
N GLU A 362 10.11 28.05 16.13
CA GLU A 362 11.07 28.39 15.07
C GLU A 362 12.56 28.35 15.49
N ASP A 363 12.90 28.88 16.67
CA ASP A 363 14.28 28.96 17.17
C ASP A 363 14.67 27.81 18.13
N ARG A 364 13.83 26.77 18.25
CA ARG A 364 14.05 25.68 19.22
C ARG A 364 14.82 24.53 18.59
N LEU A 365 15.88 24.12 19.28
CA LEU A 365 16.74 22.99 18.88
C LEU A 365 16.51 21.71 19.68
N GLU A 366 15.79 21.82 20.80
CA GLU A 366 15.55 20.71 21.73
C GLU A 366 14.04 20.42 21.85
N PRO A 367 13.65 19.15 22.00
CA PRO A 367 12.27 18.76 22.21
C PRO A 367 11.71 19.32 23.51
N GLY A 368 10.38 19.26 23.64
CA GLY A 368 9.64 19.71 24.81
C GLY A 368 8.39 20.49 24.46
N GLU A 369 7.84 21.16 25.47
CA GLU A 369 6.61 21.93 25.30
C GLU A 369 6.90 23.34 24.73
N ALA A 370 6.08 23.74 23.76
CA ALA A 370 5.90 25.13 23.38
C ALA A 370 4.41 25.50 23.45
N THR A 371 4.11 26.70 23.91
CA THR A 371 2.73 27.16 24.16
C THR A 371 2.42 28.35 23.26
N ASP A 372 1.24 28.33 22.63
CA ASP A 372 0.69 29.50 21.94
C ASP A 372 -0.13 30.34 22.94
N PRO A 373 0.33 31.55 23.33
CA PRO A 373 -0.38 32.39 24.28
C PRO A 373 -1.70 32.94 23.74
N ARG A 374 -1.93 32.95 22.42
CA ARG A 374 -3.16 33.48 21.81
C ARG A 374 -4.35 32.56 22.02
N THR A 375 -4.10 31.26 21.89
CA THR A 375 -5.13 30.21 21.92
C THR A 375 -5.10 29.41 23.23
N GLY A 376 -3.99 29.46 23.98
CA GLY A 376 -3.77 28.68 25.19
C GLY A 376 -3.40 27.22 24.89
N THR A 377 -3.26 26.82 23.63
CA THR A 377 -2.82 25.48 23.24
C THR A 377 -1.32 25.30 23.44
N ASN A 378 -0.85 24.07 23.31
CA ASN A 378 0.56 23.74 23.21
C ASN A 378 0.80 22.70 22.13
N LEU A 379 2.09 22.53 21.81
CA LEU A 379 2.62 21.33 21.18
C LEU A 379 3.52 20.60 22.19
N ILE A 380 3.62 19.28 22.05
CA ILE A 380 4.62 18.47 22.75
C ILE A 380 5.54 17.84 21.71
N ALA A 381 6.78 18.33 21.63
CA ALA A 381 7.80 17.83 20.71
C ALA A 381 8.65 16.73 21.36
N TYR A 382 9.09 15.76 20.54
CA TYR A 382 9.92 14.62 20.91
C TYR A 382 10.87 14.24 19.77
N HIS A 383 12.00 13.60 20.09
CA HIS A 383 12.89 13.09 19.03
C HIS A 383 12.24 11.93 18.27
N SER A 384 12.43 11.90 16.94
CA SER A 384 11.96 10.81 16.06
C SER A 384 12.86 9.55 16.09
N GLY A 385 13.88 9.54 16.96
CA GLY A 385 14.85 8.46 17.05
C GLY A 385 15.90 8.54 15.95
N MET A 386 15.86 7.62 14.98
CA MET A 386 16.92 7.45 13.97
C MET A 386 16.91 8.50 12.82
N GLY A 387 16.18 9.61 12.97
CA GLY A 387 16.33 10.81 12.14
C GLY A 387 15.14 11.14 11.23
N ASP A 388 15.45 11.60 10.02
CA ASP A 388 14.48 12.12 9.04
C ASP A 388 13.67 10.99 8.41
N GLY A 389 12.43 11.29 8.03
CA GLY A 389 11.57 10.32 7.37
C GLY A 389 10.10 10.71 7.37
N SER A 390 9.25 9.71 7.15
CA SER A 390 7.80 9.85 7.35
C SER A 390 7.33 8.75 8.27
N TYR A 391 6.46 9.09 9.21
CA TYR A 391 6.03 8.19 10.27
C TYR A 391 4.51 8.07 10.35
N PRO A 392 3.95 6.84 10.38
CA PRO A 392 2.52 6.65 10.53
C PRO A 392 2.09 6.96 11.97
N VAL A 393 0.85 7.40 12.09
CA VAL A 393 0.16 7.49 13.38
C VAL A 393 -0.97 6.47 13.40
N TRP A 394 -1.04 5.67 14.47
CA TRP A 394 -2.03 4.63 14.66
C TRP A 394 -3.02 5.03 15.74
N ILE A 395 -4.32 4.88 15.46
CA ILE A 395 -5.40 5.14 16.41
C ILE A 395 -5.72 3.84 17.13
N GLY A 396 -5.58 3.86 18.46
CA GLY A 396 -6.05 2.78 19.32
C GLY A 396 -7.55 2.89 19.56
N ARG A 397 -8.25 1.76 19.46
CA ARG A 397 -9.71 1.67 19.68
C ARG A 397 -10.02 0.67 20.79
N SER A 398 -10.90 1.05 21.71
CA SER A 398 -11.43 0.12 22.73
C SER A 398 -12.45 -0.85 22.12
N ALA A 399 -12.92 -1.81 22.91
CA ALA A 399 -13.96 -2.76 22.47
C ALA A 399 -15.28 -2.07 22.08
N ALA A 400 -15.53 -0.86 22.61
CA ALA A 400 -16.68 -0.04 22.25
C ALA A 400 -16.47 0.78 20.96
N GLY A 401 -15.25 0.82 20.42
CA GLY A 401 -14.88 1.65 19.26
C GLY A 401 -14.45 3.08 19.61
N GLU A 402 -14.31 3.41 20.90
CA GLU A 402 -13.84 4.71 21.36
C GLU A 402 -12.32 4.84 21.18
N VAL A 403 -11.83 6.06 20.95
CA VAL A 403 -10.38 6.33 20.84
C VAL A 403 -9.73 6.19 22.21
N THR A 404 -8.75 5.30 22.33
CA THR A 404 -7.95 5.10 23.55
C THR A 404 -6.65 5.89 23.50
N CYS A 405 -6.00 5.93 22.34
CA CYS A 405 -4.75 6.66 22.14
C CYS A 405 -4.46 6.92 20.65
N LEU A 406 -3.48 7.80 20.39
CA LEU A 406 -2.80 7.89 19.11
C LEU A 406 -1.32 7.57 19.32
N VAL A 407 -0.73 6.72 18.47
CA VAL A 407 0.68 6.30 18.54
C VAL A 407 1.40 6.66 17.26
N ALA A 408 2.33 7.61 17.32
CA ALA A 408 3.30 7.85 16.26
C ALA A 408 4.40 6.79 16.34
N ASP A 409 4.46 5.89 15.36
CA ASP A 409 5.44 4.78 15.31
C ASP A 409 6.66 5.22 14.50
N MET A 410 7.84 5.27 15.13
CA MET A 410 9.09 5.70 14.49
C MET A 410 9.69 4.59 13.60
N LEU A 411 9.00 3.46 13.47
CA LEU A 411 9.32 2.32 12.61
C LEU A 411 10.67 1.62 12.92
N ILE A 412 11.37 2.02 13.99
CA ILE A 412 12.69 1.48 14.38
C ILE A 412 12.63 -0.03 14.60
N LEU A 413 11.56 -0.52 15.24
CA LEU A 413 11.37 -1.93 15.56
C LEU A 413 10.31 -2.62 14.69
N HIS A 414 9.79 -1.94 13.66
CA HIS A 414 8.68 -2.43 12.83
C HIS A 414 8.98 -3.77 12.15
N HIS A 415 10.20 -3.95 11.64
CA HIS A 415 10.64 -5.20 11.02
C HIS A 415 11.40 -6.13 11.98
N ALA A 416 11.53 -5.75 13.25
CA ALA A 416 12.21 -6.56 14.24
C ALA A 416 11.33 -7.73 14.68
N ARG A 417 11.95 -8.87 14.99
CA ARG A 417 11.22 -10.06 15.45
C ARG A 417 11.08 -10.02 16.98
N PRO A 418 9.88 -10.13 17.56
CA PRO A 418 9.72 -10.19 19.01
C PRO A 418 10.43 -11.42 19.58
N LEU A 419 11.07 -11.25 20.74
CA LEU A 419 11.73 -12.31 21.50
C LEU A 419 11.06 -12.43 22.87
N PRO A 420 11.04 -13.62 23.51
CA PRO A 420 10.63 -13.72 24.92
C PRO A 420 11.41 -12.70 25.78
N PRO A 421 10.76 -12.00 26.74
CA PRO A 421 9.40 -12.22 27.23
C PRO A 421 8.30 -11.44 26.48
N THR A 422 8.59 -10.80 25.34
CA THR A 422 7.58 -10.05 24.55
C THR A 422 6.40 -10.94 24.20
N ALA A 423 5.21 -10.55 24.65
CA ALA A 423 3.98 -11.25 24.31
C ALA A 423 3.67 -11.09 22.82
N PRO A 424 3.05 -12.10 22.17
CA PRO A 424 2.47 -11.92 20.86
C PRO A 424 1.45 -10.79 20.86
N ASP A 425 1.48 -9.96 19.83
CA ASP A 425 0.46 -8.94 19.61
C ASP A 425 -0.88 -9.63 19.31
N THR A 426 -1.90 -9.35 20.12
CA THR A 426 -3.25 -9.93 19.98
C THR A 426 -4.26 -8.91 19.44
N THR A 427 -3.82 -7.69 19.18
CA THR A 427 -4.69 -6.63 18.66
C THR A 427 -5.05 -6.88 17.20
N THR A 428 -6.24 -6.43 16.81
CA THR A 428 -6.70 -6.56 15.43
C THR A 428 -6.42 -5.29 14.64
N PHE A 429 -5.96 -5.44 13.41
CA PHE A 429 -5.84 -4.30 12.50
C PHE A 429 -7.14 -4.11 11.73
N ARG A 430 -7.65 -2.88 11.73
CA ARG A 430 -8.89 -2.50 11.05
C ARG A 430 -8.58 -1.47 9.95
N PHE A 431 -9.29 -1.60 8.84
CA PHE A 431 -9.41 -0.50 7.90
C PHE A 431 -10.17 0.65 8.58
N PRO A 432 -9.76 1.91 8.36
CA PRO A 432 -10.43 3.05 8.97
C PRO A 432 -11.93 3.06 8.68
N ALA A 433 -12.74 3.30 9.71
CA ALA A 433 -14.20 3.23 9.61
C ALA A 433 -14.80 4.32 8.70
N THR A 434 -14.05 5.38 8.40
CA THR A 434 -14.51 6.53 7.62
C THR A 434 -13.66 6.67 6.36
N VAL A 435 -13.99 5.89 5.33
CA VAL A 435 -13.49 6.17 3.98
C VAL A 435 -14.65 6.78 3.21
N GLN A 436 -14.49 8.03 2.79
CA GLN A 436 -15.48 8.69 1.94
C GLN A 436 -15.31 8.19 0.51
N ASP A 437 -16.41 7.84 -0.14
CA ASP A 437 -16.41 7.56 -1.57
C ASP A 437 -15.88 8.78 -2.32
N THR A 438 -14.87 8.56 -3.15
CA THR A 438 -14.36 9.63 -4.02
C THR A 438 -15.20 9.63 -5.29
N PRO A 439 -16.01 10.68 -5.56
CA PRO A 439 -16.85 10.71 -6.75
C PRO A 439 -15.98 10.61 -8.00
N GLY A 440 -16.27 9.65 -8.85
CA GLY A 440 -15.58 9.53 -10.13
C GLY A 440 -16.39 10.07 -11.30
N PRO A 441 -15.84 9.99 -12.52
CA PRO A 441 -16.51 10.51 -13.71
C PRO A 441 -17.83 9.78 -13.98
N HIS A 442 -18.79 10.51 -14.54
CA HIS A 442 -20.06 9.92 -14.98
C HIS A 442 -19.87 8.82 -16.03
N GLU A 443 -18.87 8.98 -16.90
CA GLU A 443 -18.47 8.02 -17.94
C GLU A 443 -17.01 7.61 -17.73
N PRO A 444 -16.73 6.46 -17.09
CA PRO A 444 -15.39 5.87 -17.07
C PRO A 444 -15.02 5.34 -18.46
N GLY A 445 -13.72 5.20 -18.72
CA GLY A 445 -13.23 4.64 -19.98
C GLY A 445 -13.18 3.12 -20.00
N THR A 446 -12.52 2.60 -21.02
CA THR A 446 -12.28 1.17 -21.22
C THR A 446 -10.82 0.80 -20.95
N ALA A 447 -10.55 -0.48 -20.67
CA ALA A 447 -9.18 -0.95 -20.43
C ALA A 447 -8.25 -0.70 -21.63
N GLY A 448 -8.75 -0.90 -22.86
CA GLY A 448 -8.02 -0.63 -24.09
C GLY A 448 -7.63 0.83 -24.28
N GLU A 449 -8.58 1.75 -24.04
CA GLU A 449 -8.31 3.20 -24.13
C GLU A 449 -7.24 3.63 -23.12
N ALA A 450 -7.35 3.14 -21.88
CA ALA A 450 -6.36 3.38 -20.83
C ALA A 450 -4.98 2.82 -21.23
N ALA A 451 -4.92 1.57 -21.71
CA ALA A 451 -3.68 0.92 -22.13
C ALA A 451 -3.02 1.65 -23.30
N ALA A 452 -3.78 2.05 -24.32
CA ALA A 452 -3.27 2.79 -25.47
C ALA A 452 -2.73 4.17 -25.07
N TYR A 453 -3.43 4.88 -24.18
CA TYR A 453 -2.99 6.18 -23.68
C TYR A 453 -1.69 6.06 -22.87
N ILE A 454 -1.63 5.11 -21.94
CA ILE A 454 -0.43 4.86 -21.12
C ILE A 454 0.75 4.45 -22.01
N ALA A 455 0.54 3.63 -23.04
CA ALA A 455 1.61 3.24 -23.98
C ALA A 455 2.18 4.43 -24.77
N ALA A 456 1.33 5.36 -25.22
CA ALA A 456 1.77 6.60 -25.87
C ALA A 456 2.59 7.46 -24.90
N LEU A 457 2.09 7.65 -23.67
CA LEU A 457 2.77 8.41 -22.62
C LEU A 457 4.16 7.81 -22.28
N ILE A 458 4.27 6.49 -22.19
CA ILE A 458 5.56 5.81 -21.96
C ILE A 458 6.56 6.14 -23.08
N THR A 459 6.11 6.11 -24.33
CA THR A 459 6.96 6.45 -25.50
C THR A 459 7.47 7.88 -25.38
N GLU A 460 6.59 8.85 -25.10
CA GLU A 460 6.97 10.24 -24.93
C GLU A 460 7.99 10.46 -23.79
N VAL A 461 7.80 9.79 -22.65
CA VAL A 461 8.69 9.90 -21.50
C VAL A 461 10.05 9.24 -21.78
N ALA A 462 10.05 8.09 -22.47
CA ALA A 462 11.29 7.42 -22.87
C ALA A 462 12.11 8.26 -23.85
N ASP A 463 11.48 8.80 -24.90
CA ASP A 463 12.13 9.66 -25.88
C ASP A 463 12.69 10.94 -25.22
N PHE A 464 11.94 11.53 -24.30
CA PHE A 464 12.40 12.68 -23.52
C PHE A 464 13.64 12.32 -22.67
N ASN A 465 13.63 11.19 -21.97
CA ASN A 465 14.76 10.73 -21.17
C ASN A 465 16.02 10.47 -22.03
N GLU A 466 15.86 9.88 -23.21
CA GLU A 466 16.97 9.70 -24.15
C GLU A 466 17.53 11.05 -24.63
N SER A 467 16.65 12.02 -24.93
CA SER A 467 17.07 13.36 -25.34
C SER A 467 17.90 14.09 -24.28
N LEU A 468 17.66 13.83 -22.99
CA LEU A 468 18.44 14.40 -21.89
C LEU A 468 19.83 13.79 -21.77
N ARG A 469 20.05 12.55 -22.23
CA ARG A 469 21.35 11.86 -22.18
C ARG A 469 22.29 12.24 -23.32
N HIS A 470 21.72 12.71 -24.41
CA HIS A 470 22.46 13.17 -25.58
C HIS A 470 22.84 14.66 -25.51
N ARG A 471 22.38 15.37 -24.47
CA ARG A 471 22.82 16.73 -24.11
C ARG A 471 23.92 16.63 -23.07
#